data_AF-A0A2V8KQA5-F1
#
_entry.id   AF-A0A2V8KQA5-F1
#
_cell.length_a   1.000
_cell.length_b   1.000
_cell.length_c   1.000
_cell.angle_alpha   90.00
_cell.angle_beta   90.00
_cell.angle_gamma   90.00
#
_symmetry.space_group_name_H-M   'P 1'
#
loop_
_entity.id
_entity.type
_entity.pdbx_description
1 polymer ?
#
loop_
_entity_poly.entity_id
_entity_poly.type
_entity_poly.pdbx_seq_one_letter_code
_entity_poly.pdbx_strand_id
1 'polypeptide(L)'
;FTAIDDIAKAQRLMNRQLRISWPKALQRIQRQLNPLHGQMFRGLGLSYYWSIYQSEWATDVMFENPSDLATIYPAMVLHGMRTFSSEDVLRFLGRRILHGNFKGEVTSDFKDRTEGVRIKHRVKDNSIKAYDKGGSVLRVETTMNDPRDFKVLRKKHGESKGKASWRPLRRGVADVHRRAQVSQAANERYLEALAATDTSTPLGELIRDISKPTTYRNKPVRALHPWADPDLALLRAINRGEFSINGFRNRDLRSLLFDHAADSNEEKRQRSARVSRLLRMLRAHHLIQKVPHTHRYVLTSRGREIVSAVVASQQITLEQLNKLAA
;
A
#
# COMPACT_ATOMS: atom_id res chain seq x y z
N PHE A 1 -12.54 18.23 -11.34
CA PHE A 1 -11.51 19.00 -12.07
C PHE A 1 -10.72 18.04 -12.93
N THR A 2 -11.23 17.71 -14.10
CA THR A 2 -10.43 17.14 -15.22
C THR A 2 -10.05 18.26 -16.20
N ALA A 3 -10.81 19.36 -16.23
CA ALA A 3 -10.48 20.59 -16.94
C ALA A 3 -9.73 21.57 -16.02
N ILE A 4 -8.44 21.80 -16.30
CA ILE A 4 -7.61 22.86 -15.72
C ILE A 4 -6.80 23.45 -16.88
N ASP A 5 -7.04 24.71 -17.22
CA ASP A 5 -6.42 25.35 -18.39
C ASP A 5 -4.89 25.54 -18.25
N ASP A 6 -4.43 25.87 -17.04
CA ASP A 6 -3.01 26.06 -16.75
C ASP A 6 -2.62 25.28 -15.48
N ILE A 7 -2.14 24.05 -15.72
CA ILE A 7 -1.71 23.12 -14.66
C ILE A 7 -0.58 23.72 -13.83
N ALA A 8 0.39 24.40 -14.47
CA ALA A 8 1.52 25.01 -13.77
C ALA A 8 1.06 26.13 -12.82
N LYS A 9 0.11 26.96 -13.24
CA LYS A 9 -0.49 28.00 -12.39
C LYS A 9 -1.33 27.40 -11.27
N ALA A 10 -2.12 26.37 -11.55
CA ALA A 10 -2.87 25.64 -10.52
C ALA A 10 -1.91 25.09 -9.45
N GLN A 11 -0.82 24.43 -9.85
CA GLN A 11 0.19 23.93 -8.92
C GLN A 11 0.85 25.05 -8.13
N ARG A 12 1.18 26.20 -8.76
CA ARG A 12 1.69 27.38 -8.05
C ARG A 12 0.71 27.89 -6.99
N LEU A 13 -0.60 27.91 -7.27
CA LEU A 13 -1.62 28.33 -6.29
C LEU A 13 -1.71 27.35 -5.12
N MET A 14 -1.68 26.04 -5.39
CA MET A 14 -1.67 25.01 -4.34
C MET A 14 -0.42 25.12 -3.46
N ASN A 15 0.76 25.30 -4.06
CA ASN A 15 2.02 25.47 -3.34
C ASN A 15 2.04 26.72 -2.44
N ARG A 16 1.34 27.80 -2.82
CA ARG A 16 1.20 28.99 -1.96
C ARG A 16 0.46 28.69 -0.67
N GLN A 17 -0.48 27.74 -0.66
CA GLN A 17 -1.25 27.38 0.54
C GLN A 17 -0.37 26.86 1.68
N LEU A 18 0.79 26.27 1.35
CA LEU A 18 1.78 25.80 2.32
C LEU A 18 2.44 26.93 3.10
N ARG A 19 2.40 28.17 2.58
CA ARG A 19 2.99 29.36 3.18
C ARG A 19 1.95 30.26 3.87
N ILE A 20 0.68 29.90 3.81
CA ILE A 20 -0.39 30.69 4.44
C ILE A 20 -0.28 30.61 5.97
N SER A 21 -0.41 31.75 6.63
CA SER A 21 -0.66 31.79 8.07
C SER A 21 -2.11 31.35 8.35
N TRP A 22 -2.33 30.04 8.38
CA TRP A 22 -3.65 29.44 8.60
C TRP A 22 -4.36 29.97 9.85
N PRO A 23 -3.69 30.20 11.00
CA PRO A 23 -4.34 30.84 12.14
C PRO A 23 -4.94 32.21 11.81
N LYS A 24 -4.20 33.08 11.11
CA LYS A 24 -4.68 34.43 10.73
C LYS A 24 -5.82 34.35 9.71
N ALA A 25 -5.69 33.46 8.72
CA ALA A 25 -6.71 33.27 7.70
C ALA A 25 -8.04 32.79 8.30
N LEU A 26 -7.98 31.76 9.15
CA LEU A 26 -9.16 31.20 9.82
C LEU A 26 -9.73 32.17 10.86
N GLN A 27 -8.90 32.94 11.57
CA GLN A 27 -9.38 34.00 12.46
C GLN A 27 -10.17 35.09 11.72
N ARG A 28 -9.76 35.43 10.49
CA ARG A 28 -10.52 36.41 9.68
C ARG A 28 -11.93 35.88 9.36
N ILE A 29 -12.03 34.61 8.98
CA ILE A 29 -13.31 33.93 8.72
C ILE A 29 -14.13 33.86 10.02
N GLN A 30 -13.50 33.48 11.14
CA GLN A 30 -14.17 33.39 12.42
C GLN A 30 -14.75 34.72 12.91
N ARG A 31 -14.08 35.85 12.69
CA ARG A 31 -14.62 37.17 13.05
C ARG A 31 -15.88 37.53 12.26
N GLN A 32 -16.04 37.00 11.05
CA GLN A 32 -17.27 37.17 10.26
C GLN A 32 -18.39 36.27 10.78
N LEU A 33 -18.07 35.04 11.16
CA LEU A 33 -19.06 34.06 11.65
C LEU A 33 -19.48 34.30 13.11
N ASN A 34 -18.58 34.78 13.96
CA ASN A 34 -18.84 35.08 15.37
C ASN A 34 -18.21 36.43 15.74
N PRO A 35 -18.84 37.55 15.34
CA PRO A 35 -18.34 38.90 15.59
C PRO A 35 -18.38 39.28 17.09
N LEU A 36 -19.31 38.69 17.86
CA LEU A 36 -19.47 38.98 19.29
C LEU A 36 -18.50 38.21 20.20
N HIS A 37 -17.69 37.28 19.66
CA HIS A 37 -16.75 36.46 20.44
C HIS A 37 -15.89 37.29 21.41
N GLY A 38 -15.32 38.40 20.93
CA GLY A 38 -14.47 39.26 21.76
C GLY A 38 -15.21 39.96 22.90
N GLN A 39 -16.53 40.16 22.76
CA GLN A 39 -17.38 40.72 23.80
C GLN A 39 -17.79 39.62 24.80
N MET A 40 -18.25 38.47 24.29
CA MET A 40 -18.69 37.33 25.10
C MET A 40 -17.58 36.80 26.03
N PHE A 41 -16.33 36.79 25.54
CA PHE A 41 -15.19 36.25 26.28
C PHE A 41 -14.20 37.33 26.75
N ARG A 42 -14.68 38.58 26.87
CA ARG A 42 -13.87 39.68 27.38
C ARG A 42 -13.36 39.35 28.78
N GLY A 43 -12.06 39.55 29.02
CA GLY A 43 -11.43 39.26 30.32
C GLY A 43 -11.10 37.79 30.58
N LEU A 44 -11.62 36.84 29.78
CA LEU A 44 -11.37 35.40 29.96
C LEU A 44 -10.15 34.89 29.19
N GLY A 45 -9.58 35.68 28.27
CA GLY A 45 -8.41 35.29 27.48
C GLY A 45 -8.63 34.10 26.53
N LEU A 46 -9.89 33.72 26.29
CA LEU A 46 -10.24 32.58 25.44
C LEU A 46 -10.06 32.94 23.97
N SER A 47 -9.43 32.04 23.22
CA SER A 47 -9.19 32.20 21.78
C SER A 47 -9.40 30.88 21.05
N TYR A 48 -9.84 30.96 19.80
CA TYR A 48 -10.00 29.78 18.96
C TYR A 48 -8.66 29.10 18.70
N TYR A 49 -8.61 27.79 18.94
CA TYR A 49 -7.54 26.92 18.50
C TYR A 49 -8.00 26.09 17.30
N TRP A 50 -7.34 26.29 16.16
CA TRP A 50 -7.68 25.59 14.93
C TRP A 50 -6.95 24.25 14.83
N SER A 51 -7.72 23.20 14.58
CA SER A 51 -7.22 21.84 14.37
C SER A 51 -7.79 21.23 13.11
N ILE A 52 -7.08 20.24 12.60
CA ILE A 52 -7.45 19.48 11.41
C ILE A 52 -7.85 18.09 11.89
N TYR A 53 -9.14 17.80 11.76
CA TYR A 53 -9.70 16.49 12.10
C TYR A 53 -9.23 15.43 11.10
N GLN A 54 -9.44 15.70 9.81
CA GLN A 54 -9.02 14.89 8.66
C GLN A 54 -8.37 15.80 7.61
N SER A 55 -7.32 15.30 6.95
CA SER A 55 -6.73 15.96 5.78
C SER A 55 -6.50 14.96 4.67
N GLU A 56 -6.75 15.37 3.44
CA GLU A 56 -6.46 14.61 2.23
C GLU A 56 -5.47 15.41 1.37
N TRP A 57 -4.41 14.74 0.91
CA TRP A 57 -3.40 15.33 0.03
C TRP A 57 -3.28 14.48 -1.23
N ALA A 58 -3.67 15.05 -2.37
CA ALA A 58 -3.73 14.34 -3.64
C ALA A 58 -2.56 14.75 -4.55
N THR A 59 -2.05 13.76 -5.27
CA THR A 59 -1.13 13.91 -6.40
C THR A 59 -1.84 13.37 -7.63
N ASP A 60 -2.00 14.22 -8.64
CA ASP A 60 -2.65 13.87 -9.91
C ASP A 60 -1.60 13.68 -10.99
N VAL A 61 -1.59 12.49 -11.61
CA VAL A 61 -0.84 12.20 -12.83
C VAL A 61 -1.85 12.25 -13.98
N MET A 62 -1.78 13.31 -14.80
CA MET A 62 -2.72 13.57 -15.89
C MET A 62 -2.17 12.98 -17.19
N PHE A 63 -2.93 12.09 -17.82
CA PHE A 63 -2.60 11.50 -19.11
C PHE A 63 -3.20 12.35 -20.23
N GLU A 64 -2.47 12.49 -21.34
CA GLU A 64 -2.96 13.20 -22.53
C GLU A 64 -4.12 12.42 -23.15
N ASN A 65 -3.98 11.09 -23.27
CA ASN A 65 -5.02 10.22 -23.79
C ASN A 65 -5.61 9.33 -22.67
N PRO A 66 -6.95 9.30 -22.51
CA PRO A 66 -7.60 8.38 -21.57
C PRO A 66 -7.26 6.90 -21.80
N SER A 67 -6.99 6.52 -23.06
CA SER A 67 -6.61 5.14 -23.44
C SER A 67 -5.31 4.68 -22.77
N ASP A 68 -4.37 5.59 -22.55
CA ASP A 68 -3.05 5.25 -22.01
C ASP A 68 -3.19 4.80 -20.56
N LEU A 69 -3.98 5.54 -19.77
CA LEU A 69 -4.31 5.14 -18.41
C LEU A 69 -5.16 3.86 -18.41
N ALA A 70 -6.19 3.77 -19.26
CA ALA A 70 -7.05 2.59 -19.32
C ALA A 70 -6.27 1.30 -19.64
N THR A 71 -5.18 1.39 -20.40
CA THR A 71 -4.32 0.26 -20.76
C THR A 71 -3.51 -0.24 -19.56
N ILE A 72 -2.89 0.67 -18.80
CA ILE A 72 -1.96 0.31 -17.72
C ILE A 72 -2.64 0.16 -16.36
N TYR A 73 -3.75 0.85 -16.13
CA TYR A 73 -4.35 0.98 -14.81
C TYR A 73 -4.88 -0.34 -14.23
N PRO A 74 -5.57 -1.21 -14.99
CA PRO A 74 -5.99 -2.52 -14.47
C PRO A 74 -4.82 -3.36 -13.98
N ALA A 75 -3.69 -3.35 -14.71
CA ALA A 75 -2.47 -4.05 -14.32
C ALA A 75 -1.85 -3.44 -13.05
N MET A 76 -1.78 -2.12 -12.95
CA MET A 76 -1.28 -1.42 -11.76
C MET A 76 -2.13 -1.69 -10.52
N VAL A 77 -3.45 -1.71 -10.63
CA VAL A 77 -4.34 -2.02 -9.50
C VAL A 77 -4.16 -3.47 -9.06
N LEU A 78 -4.10 -4.39 -10.01
CA LEU A 78 -3.92 -5.81 -9.73
C LEU A 78 -2.57 -6.06 -9.05
N HIS A 79 -1.51 -5.42 -9.56
CA HIS A 79 -0.18 -5.44 -8.96
C HIS A 79 -0.22 -4.84 -7.55
N GLY A 80 -0.76 -3.64 -7.37
CA GLY A 80 -0.82 -3.01 -6.04
C GLY A 80 -1.61 -3.83 -5.02
N MET A 81 -2.71 -4.49 -5.44
CA MET A 81 -3.52 -5.34 -4.56
C MET A 81 -2.83 -6.66 -4.18
N ARG A 82 -2.10 -7.28 -5.11
CA ARG A 82 -1.52 -8.61 -4.91
C ARG A 82 -0.07 -8.55 -4.44
N THR A 83 0.63 -7.49 -4.83
CA THR A 83 2.07 -7.33 -4.65
C THR A 83 2.45 -6.35 -3.55
N PHE A 84 1.59 -5.45 -3.05
CA PHE A 84 1.98 -4.65 -1.89
C PHE A 84 1.74 -5.40 -0.58
N SER A 85 2.80 -5.59 0.22
CA SER A 85 2.67 -6.11 1.57
C SER A 85 2.35 -5.01 2.55
N SER A 86 1.95 -5.41 3.75
CA SER A 86 1.75 -4.48 4.85
C SER A 86 3.02 -3.72 5.21
N GLU A 87 4.20 -4.30 5.01
CA GLU A 87 5.48 -3.58 5.13
C GLU A 87 5.61 -2.45 4.11
N ASP A 88 5.22 -2.70 2.86
CA ASP A 88 5.21 -1.68 1.82
C ASP A 88 4.21 -0.58 2.16
N VAL A 89 3.01 -0.94 2.62
CA VAL A 89 1.99 0.03 3.07
C VAL A 89 2.50 0.88 4.25
N LEU A 90 3.18 0.28 5.22
CA LEU A 90 3.81 1.01 6.32
C LEU A 90 4.88 1.98 5.81
N ARG A 91 5.70 1.56 4.83
CA ARG A 91 6.73 2.38 4.19
C ARG A 91 6.10 3.56 3.43
N PHE A 92 5.02 3.32 2.68
CA PHE A 92 4.28 4.39 1.97
C PHE A 92 3.85 5.46 2.97
N LEU A 93 3.25 5.07 4.09
CA LEU A 93 2.85 5.99 5.16
C LEU A 93 4.00 6.39 6.09
N GLY A 94 5.26 6.35 5.62
CA GLY A 94 6.42 6.94 6.29
C GLY A 94 6.78 6.30 7.65
N ARG A 95 6.25 5.10 7.95
CA ARG A 95 6.61 4.37 9.16
C ARG A 95 7.87 3.56 8.90
N ARG A 96 8.85 3.71 9.79
CA ARG A 96 10.04 2.83 9.83
C ARG A 96 9.67 1.49 10.48
N ILE A 97 9.98 0.40 9.79
CA ILE A 97 9.90 -0.95 10.34
C ILE A 97 11.15 -1.17 11.20
N LEU A 98 11.14 -0.65 12.41
CA LEU A 98 12.13 -0.99 13.42
C LEU A 98 11.59 -2.22 14.16
N HIS A 99 12.00 -3.40 13.69
CA HIS A 99 11.86 -4.70 14.37
C HIS A 99 10.45 -5.07 14.83
N GLY A 100 9.58 -5.60 13.95
CA GLY A 100 8.44 -6.47 14.31
C GLY A 100 7.40 -5.99 15.34
N ASN A 101 7.52 -4.76 15.87
CA ASN A 101 6.78 -4.26 17.02
C ASN A 101 5.52 -3.47 16.61
N PHE A 102 5.19 -3.45 15.32
CA PHE A 102 3.96 -2.81 14.85
C PHE A 102 2.76 -3.69 15.21
N LYS A 103 2.00 -3.28 16.24
CA LYS A 103 0.76 -3.95 16.69
C LYS A 103 -0.51 -3.38 16.06
N GLY A 104 -0.40 -2.60 14.97
CA GLY A 104 -1.55 -1.98 14.32
C GLY A 104 -2.09 -2.84 13.17
N GLU A 105 -3.34 -2.60 12.79
CA GLU A 105 -3.96 -3.25 11.64
C GLU A 105 -3.56 -2.55 10.34
N VAL A 106 -3.33 -3.36 9.29
CA VAL A 106 -3.14 -2.89 7.91
C VAL A 106 -4.19 -3.57 7.04
N THR A 107 -5.03 -2.77 6.37
CA THR A 107 -6.09 -3.25 5.47
C THR A 107 -5.90 -2.72 4.06
N SER A 108 -6.22 -3.55 3.07
CA SER A 108 -6.23 -3.19 1.64
C SER A 108 -7.59 -3.50 1.05
N ASP A 109 -8.27 -2.49 0.52
CA ASP A 109 -9.61 -2.57 -0.04
C ASP A 109 -9.57 -2.28 -1.55
N PHE A 110 -10.18 -3.16 -2.35
CA PHE A 110 -10.47 -2.95 -3.77
C PHE A 110 -11.95 -2.61 -3.95
N LYS A 111 -12.26 -1.61 -4.77
CA LYS A 111 -13.64 -1.33 -5.20
C LYS A 111 -13.68 -1.01 -6.68
N ASP A 112 -14.49 -1.76 -7.41
CA ASP A 112 -14.89 -1.46 -8.79
C ASP A 112 -16.17 -0.61 -8.76
N ARG A 113 -16.17 0.51 -9.48
CA ARG A 113 -17.28 1.46 -9.56
C ARG A 113 -17.37 2.00 -10.97
N THR A 114 -18.56 2.46 -11.36
CA THR A 114 -18.80 3.14 -12.63
C THR A 114 -17.90 4.35 -12.87
N GLU A 115 -17.38 4.96 -11.79
CA GLU A 115 -16.53 6.15 -11.80
C GLU A 115 -15.02 5.83 -11.91
N GLY A 116 -14.65 4.55 -11.82
CA GLY A 116 -13.27 4.08 -11.79
C GLY A 116 -13.00 2.98 -10.75
N VAL A 117 -11.90 2.27 -10.95
CA VAL A 117 -11.40 1.24 -10.03
C VAL A 117 -10.55 1.89 -8.95
N ARG A 118 -10.78 1.55 -7.68
CA ARG A 118 -10.03 2.12 -6.54
C ARG A 118 -9.31 1.05 -5.73
N ILE A 119 -8.02 1.25 -5.53
CA ILE A 119 -7.23 0.58 -4.50
C ILE A 119 -7.02 1.51 -3.30
N LYS A 120 -7.24 1.00 -2.09
CA LYS A 120 -7.03 1.77 -0.85
C LYS A 120 -6.30 0.91 0.17
N HIS A 121 -5.21 1.45 0.72
CA HIS A 121 -4.50 0.87 1.86
C HIS A 121 -4.71 1.73 3.10
N ARG A 122 -4.93 1.10 4.25
CA ARG A 122 -5.16 1.77 5.53
C ARG A 122 -4.24 1.18 6.59
N VAL A 123 -3.65 2.04 7.41
CA VAL A 123 -2.85 1.70 8.58
C VAL A 123 -3.38 2.50 9.77
N LYS A 124 -4.05 1.81 10.70
CA LYS A 124 -4.86 2.47 11.74
C LYS A 124 -5.83 3.49 11.11
N ASP A 125 -5.81 4.74 11.58
CA ASP A 125 -6.71 5.79 11.09
C ASP A 125 -6.21 6.48 9.81
N ASN A 126 -4.99 6.20 9.35
CA ASN A 126 -4.42 6.83 8.16
C ASN A 126 -4.56 5.92 6.94
N SER A 127 -4.69 6.49 5.74
CA SER A 127 -4.81 5.70 4.51
C SER A 127 -4.14 6.36 3.32
N ILE A 128 -3.82 5.56 2.31
CA ILE A 128 -3.43 6.00 0.98
C ILE A 128 -4.28 5.26 -0.05
N LYS A 129 -4.71 5.93 -1.13
CA LYS A 129 -5.55 5.32 -2.17
C LYS A 129 -5.10 5.76 -3.56
N ALA A 130 -5.25 4.90 -4.56
CA ALA A 130 -5.19 5.24 -5.97
C ALA A 130 -6.53 4.95 -6.65
N TYR A 131 -6.88 5.80 -7.62
CA TYR A 131 -8.02 5.63 -8.51
C TYR A 131 -7.82 6.39 -9.83
N ASP A 132 -8.42 5.88 -10.90
CA ASP A 132 -8.55 6.51 -12.21
C ASP A 132 -9.72 7.50 -12.21
N LYS A 133 -9.40 8.74 -11.84
CA LYS A 133 -10.40 9.80 -11.75
C LYS A 133 -10.80 10.29 -13.14
N GLY A 134 -12.03 9.99 -13.55
CA GLY A 134 -12.58 10.47 -14.82
C GLY A 134 -11.88 9.88 -16.04
N GLY A 135 -11.28 8.69 -15.90
CA GLY A 135 -10.67 7.92 -16.99
C GLY A 135 -9.30 8.40 -17.50
N SER A 136 -8.89 9.64 -17.22
CA SER A 136 -7.62 10.21 -17.72
C SER A 136 -6.66 10.70 -16.65
N VAL A 137 -7.02 10.62 -15.37
CA VAL A 137 -6.17 11.08 -14.27
C VAL A 137 -5.95 9.97 -13.25
N LEU A 138 -4.71 9.51 -13.10
CA LEU A 138 -4.33 8.65 -11.98
C LEU A 138 -4.13 9.52 -10.75
N ARG A 139 -5.03 9.41 -9.79
CA ARG A 139 -4.93 10.14 -8.52
C ARG A 139 -4.44 9.23 -7.42
N VAL A 140 -3.32 9.60 -6.80
CA VAL A 140 -2.88 9.04 -5.51
C VAL A 140 -3.17 10.04 -4.41
N GLU A 141 -3.81 9.59 -3.33
CA GLU A 141 -4.20 10.47 -2.24
C GLU A 141 -3.89 9.84 -0.88
N THR A 142 -3.19 10.59 -0.03
CA THR A 142 -2.97 10.26 1.37
C THR A 142 -3.98 10.98 2.26
N THR A 143 -4.73 10.20 3.04
CA THR A 143 -5.64 10.68 4.09
C THR A 143 -4.96 10.51 5.46
N MET A 144 -4.85 11.61 6.22
CA MET A 144 -4.26 11.62 7.55
C MET A 144 -5.27 12.04 8.63
N ASN A 145 -5.83 11.04 9.33
CA ASN A 145 -6.76 11.25 10.44
C ASN A 145 -6.06 11.22 11.80
N ASP A 146 -4.97 10.45 11.96
CA ASP A 146 -4.12 10.50 13.15
C ASP A 146 -2.70 10.97 12.81
N PRO A 147 -2.39 12.26 13.02
CA PRO A 147 -1.05 12.79 12.75
C PRO A 147 0.01 12.28 13.72
N ARG A 148 -0.35 11.76 14.90
CA ARG A 148 0.61 11.44 15.97
C ARG A 148 1.58 10.33 15.59
N ASP A 149 1.23 9.54 14.59
CA ASP A 149 2.08 8.52 13.98
C ASP A 149 3.28 9.12 13.21
N PHE A 150 3.22 10.41 12.87
CA PHE A 150 4.27 11.14 12.16
C PHE A 150 5.03 12.09 13.08
N LYS A 151 6.20 12.55 12.63
CA LYS A 151 7.07 13.43 13.42
C LYS A 151 7.29 14.80 12.75
N VAL A 152 7.40 15.80 13.61
CA VAL A 152 7.79 17.17 13.27
C VAL A 152 8.91 17.62 14.21
N LEU A 153 9.92 18.26 13.65
CA LEU A 153 10.99 18.88 14.44
C LEU A 153 10.45 20.18 15.03
N ARG A 154 10.25 20.22 16.36
CA ARG A 154 9.74 21.41 17.04
C ARG A 154 10.16 21.48 18.50
N LYS A 155 10.10 22.69 19.06
CA LYS A 155 10.24 22.93 20.50
C LYS A 155 9.03 22.38 21.27
N LYS A 156 9.21 22.16 22.57
CA LYS A 156 8.10 21.80 23.47
C LYS A 156 7.14 22.99 23.59
N HIS A 157 5.85 22.71 23.76
CA HIS A 157 4.86 23.77 23.96
C HIS A 157 5.18 24.51 25.26
N GLY A 158 5.13 25.85 25.25
CA GLY A 158 5.48 26.69 26.39
C GLY A 158 6.99 26.94 26.60
N GLU A 159 7.87 26.26 25.87
CA GLU A 159 9.33 26.42 26.01
C GLU A 159 9.93 27.06 24.75
N SER A 160 9.71 28.36 24.58
CA SER A 160 10.18 29.12 23.40
C SER A 160 11.72 29.13 23.26
N LYS A 161 12.46 29.05 24.37
CA LYS A 161 13.93 28.97 24.40
C LYS A 161 14.49 27.53 24.40
N GLY A 162 13.64 26.51 24.44
CA GLY A 162 14.07 25.11 24.46
C GLY A 162 14.67 24.63 23.13
N LYS A 163 15.45 23.54 23.17
CA LYS A 163 15.98 22.89 21.95
C LYS A 163 14.84 22.21 21.17
N ALA A 164 14.92 22.26 19.84
CA ALA A 164 13.98 21.53 18.98
C ALA A 164 14.27 20.03 19.04
N SER A 165 13.22 19.21 19.05
CA SER A 165 13.34 17.75 18.98
C SER A 165 12.24 17.13 18.12
N TRP A 166 12.45 15.92 17.64
CA TRP A 166 11.45 15.17 16.88
C TRP A 166 10.29 14.79 17.80
N ARG A 167 9.13 15.40 17.57
CA ARG A 167 7.92 15.20 18.38
C ARG A 167 6.77 14.72 17.49
N PRO A 168 5.75 14.06 18.06
CA PRO A 168 4.53 13.76 17.32
C PRO A 168 3.95 15.00 16.64
N LEU A 169 3.54 14.84 15.38
CA LEU A 169 2.85 15.86 14.61
C LEU A 169 1.52 16.19 15.27
N ARG A 170 1.18 17.49 15.35
CA ARG A 170 -0.05 17.94 16.02
C ARG A 170 -1.24 17.91 15.06
N ARG A 171 -2.44 17.86 15.64
CA ARG A 171 -3.69 18.13 14.91
C ARG A 171 -3.83 19.62 14.55
N GLY A 172 -3.18 20.51 15.31
CA GLY A 172 -3.24 21.96 15.07
C GLY A 172 -2.73 22.39 13.71
N VAL A 173 -3.28 23.50 13.20
CA VAL A 173 -2.90 24.07 11.90
C VAL A 173 -1.44 24.58 11.83
N ALA A 174 -0.75 24.65 12.96
CA ALA A 174 0.67 25.03 13.02
C ALA A 174 1.59 24.07 12.26
N ASP A 175 1.18 22.80 12.11
CA ASP A 175 1.99 21.77 11.45
C ASP A 175 1.49 21.44 10.03
N VAL A 176 0.63 22.27 9.41
CA VAL A 176 0.08 22.04 8.06
C VAL A 176 1.17 21.81 7.02
N HIS A 177 2.22 22.62 7.04
CA HIS A 177 3.32 22.48 6.09
C HIS A 177 4.00 21.09 6.21
N ARG A 178 4.27 20.64 7.43
CA ARG A 178 4.89 19.32 7.65
C ARG A 178 3.93 18.19 7.28
N ARG A 179 2.64 18.34 7.56
CA ARG A 179 1.59 17.40 7.15
C ARG A 179 1.56 17.23 5.63
N ALA A 180 1.65 18.32 4.87
CA ALA A 180 1.73 18.27 3.42
C ALA A 180 2.99 17.55 2.94
N GLN A 181 4.17 17.88 3.48
CA GLN A 181 5.43 17.19 3.12
C GLN A 181 5.37 15.67 3.33
N VAL A 182 4.83 15.25 4.48
CA VAL A 182 4.70 13.83 4.81
C VAL A 182 3.75 13.12 3.85
N SER A 183 2.64 13.78 3.50
CA SER A 183 1.62 13.22 2.62
C SER A 183 2.10 13.19 1.16
N GLN A 184 2.78 14.23 0.70
CA GLN A 184 3.43 14.27 -0.61
C GLN A 184 4.44 13.13 -0.76
N ALA A 185 5.33 12.98 0.22
CA ALA A 185 6.32 11.91 0.19
C ALA A 185 5.69 10.51 0.26
N ALA A 186 4.50 10.38 0.88
CA ALA A 186 3.75 9.13 0.87
C ALA A 186 3.16 8.82 -0.50
N ASN A 187 2.58 9.82 -1.17
CA ASN A 187 2.09 9.69 -2.54
C ASN A 187 3.22 9.33 -3.51
N GLU A 188 4.38 9.99 -3.41
CA GLU A 188 5.56 9.73 -4.24
C GLU A 188 6.07 8.30 -4.10
N ARG A 189 6.27 7.81 -2.86
CA ARG A 189 6.67 6.42 -2.61
C ARG A 189 5.67 5.40 -3.17
N TYR A 190 4.39 5.72 -3.12
CA TYR A 190 3.35 4.84 -3.62
C TYR A 190 3.30 4.84 -5.15
N LEU A 191 3.42 6.01 -5.78
CA LEU A 191 3.55 6.13 -7.24
C LEU A 191 4.80 5.42 -7.74
N GLU A 192 5.93 5.57 -7.08
CA GLU A 192 7.17 4.86 -7.40
C GLU A 192 6.99 3.34 -7.32
N ALA A 193 6.30 2.86 -6.29
CA ALA A 193 6.00 1.43 -6.15
C ALA A 193 5.01 0.92 -7.21
N LEU A 194 4.03 1.73 -7.62
CA LEU A 194 3.13 1.40 -8.73
C LEU A 194 3.87 1.41 -10.07
N ALA A 195 4.76 2.38 -10.29
CA ALA A 195 5.58 2.50 -11.49
C ALA A 195 6.63 1.39 -11.60
N ALA A 196 7.08 0.82 -10.48
CA ALA A 196 7.97 -0.33 -10.44
C ALA A 196 7.31 -1.64 -10.94
N THR A 197 6.02 -1.61 -11.33
CA THR A 197 5.38 -2.71 -12.05
C THR A 197 6.07 -2.86 -13.41
N ASP A 198 7.07 -3.74 -13.49
CA ASP A 198 7.64 -4.12 -14.78
C ASP A 198 6.58 -4.89 -15.58
N THR A 199 6.03 -4.24 -16.60
CA THR A 199 5.12 -4.84 -17.58
C THR A 199 5.84 -5.25 -18.86
N SER A 200 7.15 -4.99 -18.96
CA SER A 200 7.93 -5.25 -20.18
C SER A 200 8.38 -6.69 -20.29
N THR A 201 8.58 -7.40 -19.16
CA THR A 201 8.97 -8.81 -19.15
C THR A 201 7.76 -9.69 -19.52
N PRO A 202 7.81 -10.45 -20.64
CA PRO A 202 6.73 -11.36 -21.00
C PRO A 202 6.51 -12.42 -19.92
N LEU A 203 5.24 -12.77 -19.64
CA LEU A 203 4.89 -13.76 -18.61
C LEU A 203 5.65 -15.08 -18.78
N GLY A 204 5.82 -15.55 -20.02
CA GLY A 204 6.55 -16.78 -20.32
C GLY A 204 8.04 -16.72 -19.96
N GLU A 205 8.66 -15.54 -20.03
CA GLU A 205 10.03 -15.32 -19.57
C GLU A 205 10.10 -15.27 -18.04
N LEU A 206 9.17 -14.54 -17.41
CA LEU A 206 9.08 -14.39 -15.96
C LEU A 206 9.00 -15.74 -15.22
N ILE A 207 8.27 -16.71 -15.78
CA ILE A 207 8.08 -18.03 -15.16
C ILE A 207 9.06 -19.10 -15.66
N ARG A 208 9.92 -18.77 -16.63
CA ARG A 208 10.78 -19.74 -17.32
C ARG A 208 11.66 -20.52 -16.36
N ASP A 209 12.26 -19.83 -15.39
CA ASP A 209 13.18 -20.42 -14.43
C ASP A 209 12.46 -21.34 -13.44
N ILE A 210 11.29 -20.92 -12.95
CA ILE A 210 10.52 -21.72 -11.98
C ILE A 210 9.94 -22.99 -12.60
N SER A 211 9.80 -23.00 -13.93
CA SER A 211 9.32 -24.13 -14.73
C SER A 211 10.41 -25.14 -15.08
N LYS A 212 11.65 -24.96 -14.57
CA LYS A 212 12.76 -25.91 -14.73
C LYS A 212 13.10 -26.60 -13.41
N PRO A 213 13.61 -27.84 -13.41
CA PRO A 213 14.17 -28.44 -12.20
C PRO A 213 15.32 -27.61 -11.62
N THR A 214 15.46 -27.63 -10.31
CA THR A 214 16.53 -26.91 -9.60
C THR A 214 17.11 -27.79 -8.49
N THR A 215 18.07 -27.26 -7.73
CA THR A 215 18.62 -27.95 -6.56
C THR A 215 18.43 -27.12 -5.30
N TYR A 216 18.28 -27.80 -4.16
CA TYR A 216 18.22 -27.18 -2.85
C TYR A 216 19.08 -27.95 -1.87
N ARG A 217 20.15 -27.33 -1.37
CA ARG A 217 21.15 -27.98 -0.50
C ARG A 217 21.65 -29.31 -1.10
N ASN A 218 22.09 -29.26 -2.36
CA ASN A 218 22.57 -30.41 -3.14
C ASN A 218 21.56 -31.54 -3.35
N LYS A 219 20.26 -31.30 -3.11
CA LYS A 219 19.20 -32.25 -3.41
C LYS A 219 18.37 -31.76 -4.60
N PRO A 220 18.04 -32.63 -5.56
CA PRO A 220 17.20 -32.25 -6.69
C PRO A 220 15.80 -31.87 -6.22
N VAL A 221 15.23 -30.86 -6.87
CA VAL A 221 13.88 -30.36 -6.64
C VAL A 221 13.22 -30.19 -8.00
N ARG A 222 12.00 -30.72 -8.14
CA ARG A 222 11.24 -30.59 -9.38
C ARG A 222 10.91 -29.13 -9.71
N ALA A 223 10.60 -28.88 -10.99
CA ALA A 223 10.00 -27.64 -11.44
C ALA A 223 8.66 -27.37 -10.75
N LEU A 224 8.28 -26.09 -10.65
CA LEU A 224 6.87 -25.72 -10.47
C LEU A 224 6.14 -25.85 -11.80
N HIS A 225 4.88 -26.25 -11.74
CA HIS A 225 3.97 -26.24 -12.88
C HIS A 225 2.89 -25.16 -12.61
N PRO A 226 3.12 -23.89 -13.00
CA PRO A 226 2.35 -22.74 -12.49
C PRO A 226 0.83 -22.82 -12.75
N TRP A 227 0.44 -23.58 -13.77
CA TRP A 227 -0.95 -23.76 -14.20
C TRP A 227 -1.54 -25.14 -13.92
N ALA A 228 -0.77 -26.05 -13.32
CA ALA A 228 -1.33 -27.32 -12.86
C ALA A 228 -2.03 -27.12 -11.51
N ASP A 229 -3.23 -27.68 -11.32
CA ASP A 229 -4.07 -27.44 -10.15
C ASP A 229 -3.34 -27.51 -8.79
N PRO A 230 -2.47 -28.52 -8.51
CA PRO A 230 -1.83 -28.61 -7.21
C PRO A 230 -0.86 -27.45 -6.91
N ASP A 231 -0.12 -27.01 -7.92
CA ASP A 231 0.87 -25.95 -7.79
C ASP A 231 0.19 -24.58 -7.88
N LEU A 232 -0.84 -24.42 -8.72
CA LEU A 232 -1.66 -23.21 -8.77
C LEU A 232 -2.38 -22.97 -7.43
N ALA A 233 -2.94 -24.00 -6.81
CA ALA A 233 -3.55 -23.91 -5.47
C ALA A 233 -2.51 -23.47 -4.42
N LEU A 234 -1.28 -23.98 -4.50
CA LEU A 234 -0.17 -23.54 -3.64
C LEU A 234 0.19 -22.07 -3.85
N LEU A 235 0.30 -21.63 -5.10
CA LEU A 235 0.60 -20.24 -5.45
C LEU A 235 -0.52 -19.31 -4.97
N ARG A 236 -1.79 -19.67 -5.16
CA ARG A 236 -2.95 -18.95 -4.61
C ARG A 236 -2.93 -18.88 -3.09
N ALA A 237 -2.59 -19.99 -2.42
CA ALA A 237 -2.52 -20.04 -0.96
C ALA A 237 -1.45 -19.07 -0.43
N ILE A 238 -0.24 -19.09 -0.98
CA ILE A 238 0.83 -18.18 -0.53
C ILE A 238 0.61 -16.72 -0.96
N ASN A 239 -0.22 -16.46 -1.97
CA ASN A 239 -0.59 -15.11 -2.43
C ASN A 239 -1.66 -14.41 -1.58
N ARG A 240 -2.17 -15.06 -0.52
CA ARG A 240 -3.19 -14.43 0.34
C ARG A 240 -2.61 -13.22 1.06
N GLY A 241 -3.32 -12.09 1.01
CA GLY A 241 -2.88 -10.83 1.62
C GLY A 241 -2.61 -10.91 3.13
N GLU A 242 -3.28 -11.83 3.85
CA GLU A 242 -3.04 -12.10 5.28
C GLU A 242 -1.59 -12.54 5.57
N PHE A 243 -0.94 -13.21 4.61
CA PHE A 243 0.43 -13.69 4.75
C PHE A 243 1.50 -12.63 4.45
N SER A 244 1.11 -11.51 3.85
CA SER A 244 1.99 -10.37 3.62
C SER A 244 2.34 -9.61 4.91
N ILE A 245 1.58 -9.81 6.01
CA ILE A 245 1.80 -9.14 7.29
C ILE A 245 2.81 -9.90 8.15
N ASN A 246 2.55 -11.19 8.37
CA ASN A 246 3.26 -12.00 9.37
C ASN A 246 3.99 -13.21 8.78
N GLY A 247 3.93 -13.38 7.45
CA GLY A 247 4.29 -14.63 6.79
C GLY A 247 3.32 -15.76 7.12
N PHE A 248 3.64 -16.94 6.58
CA PHE A 248 2.86 -18.16 6.77
C PHE A 248 3.72 -19.29 7.34
N ARG A 249 3.06 -20.25 7.98
CA ARG A 249 3.66 -21.47 8.52
C ARG A 249 3.10 -22.69 7.79
N ASN A 250 3.75 -23.83 7.99
CA ASN A 250 3.28 -25.11 7.44
C ASN A 250 1.81 -25.40 7.82
N ARG A 251 1.42 -25.14 9.08
CA ARG A 251 0.04 -25.36 9.53
C ARG A 251 -0.99 -24.50 8.78
N ASP A 252 -0.62 -23.27 8.43
CA ASP A 252 -1.51 -22.33 7.76
C ASP A 252 -1.72 -22.76 6.30
N LEU A 253 -0.67 -23.25 5.62
CA LEU A 253 -0.83 -23.83 4.27
C LEU A 253 -1.60 -25.16 4.29
N ARG A 254 -1.45 -26.00 5.32
CA ARG A 254 -2.24 -27.23 5.42
C ARG A 254 -3.75 -26.95 5.50
N SER A 255 -4.16 -25.93 6.25
CA SER A 255 -5.58 -25.55 6.31
C SER A 255 -6.13 -24.99 4.99
N LEU A 256 -5.27 -24.60 4.05
CA LEU A 256 -5.68 -24.04 2.76
C LEU A 256 -5.60 -25.04 1.60
N LEU A 257 -4.75 -26.06 1.73
CA LEU A 257 -4.49 -27.04 0.68
C LEU A 257 -5.26 -28.35 0.86
N PHE A 258 -5.89 -28.54 2.01
CA PHE A 258 -6.67 -29.74 2.32
C PHE A 258 -8.02 -29.31 2.89
N ASP A 259 -9.10 -29.70 2.23
CA ASP A 259 -10.46 -29.23 2.52
C ASP A 259 -11.06 -29.81 3.82
N HIS A 260 -10.55 -30.97 4.25
CA HIS A 260 -11.01 -31.66 5.46
C HIS A 260 -9.93 -31.74 6.52
N ALA A 261 -10.34 -31.90 7.79
CA ALA A 261 -9.41 -32.27 8.86
C ALA A 261 -8.73 -33.61 8.52
N ALA A 262 -7.57 -33.87 9.13
CA ALA A 262 -6.95 -35.19 9.01
C ALA A 262 -7.70 -36.16 9.91
N ASP A 263 -8.08 -37.32 9.38
CA ASP A 263 -8.87 -38.32 10.11
C ASP A 263 -7.99 -39.14 11.06
N SER A 264 -6.67 -39.11 10.86
CA SER A 264 -5.70 -39.78 11.72
C SER A 264 -4.45 -38.95 12.00
N ASN A 265 -3.76 -39.31 13.09
CA ASN A 265 -2.44 -38.74 13.41
C ASN A 265 -1.39 -39.03 12.34
N GLU A 266 -1.50 -40.18 11.67
CA GLU A 266 -0.61 -40.56 10.58
C GLU A 266 -0.82 -39.67 9.36
N GLU A 267 -2.06 -39.47 8.96
CA GLU A 267 -2.41 -38.57 7.86
C GLU A 267 -1.96 -37.12 8.15
N LYS A 268 -2.13 -36.66 9.39
CA LYS A 268 -1.64 -35.34 9.82
C LYS A 268 -0.12 -35.19 9.65
N ARG A 269 0.66 -36.25 9.93
CA ARG A 269 2.12 -36.29 9.71
C ARG A 269 2.45 -36.31 8.22
N GLN A 270 1.75 -37.12 7.43
CA GLN A 270 1.94 -37.20 5.98
C GLN A 270 1.67 -35.85 5.29
N ARG A 271 0.53 -35.20 5.61
CA ARG A 271 0.18 -33.85 5.11
C ARG A 271 1.22 -32.80 5.53
N SER A 272 1.73 -32.85 6.77
CA SER A 272 2.82 -31.98 7.25
C SER A 272 4.12 -32.17 6.46
N ALA A 273 4.50 -33.42 6.20
CA ALA A 273 5.68 -33.74 5.41
C ALA A 273 5.51 -33.30 3.94
N ARG A 274 4.31 -33.44 3.37
CA ARG A 274 3.97 -32.95 2.02
C ARG A 274 4.11 -31.43 1.93
N VAL A 275 3.52 -30.67 2.85
CA VAL A 275 3.67 -29.20 2.86
C VAL A 275 5.11 -28.77 3.11
N SER A 276 5.88 -29.51 3.92
CA SER A 276 7.32 -29.25 4.08
C SER A 276 8.11 -29.46 2.78
N ARG A 277 7.71 -30.42 1.93
CA ARG A 277 8.27 -30.60 0.59
C ARG A 277 7.92 -29.42 -0.33
N LEU A 278 6.69 -28.93 -0.29
CA LEU A 278 6.25 -27.76 -1.07
C LEU A 278 6.99 -26.48 -0.65
N LEU A 279 7.13 -26.24 0.67
CA LEU A 279 7.91 -25.10 1.19
C LEU A 279 9.37 -25.16 0.75
N ARG A 280 9.98 -26.36 0.73
CA ARG A 280 11.33 -26.54 0.19
C ARG A 280 11.40 -26.20 -1.29
N MET A 281 10.42 -26.62 -2.07
CA MET A 281 10.33 -26.33 -3.50
C MET A 281 10.25 -24.82 -3.75
N LEU A 282 9.34 -24.12 -3.07
CA LEU A 282 9.21 -22.66 -3.16
C LEU A 282 10.51 -21.93 -2.77
N ARG A 283 11.26 -22.45 -1.79
CA ARG A 283 12.57 -21.89 -1.40
C ARG A 283 13.67 -22.15 -2.42
N ALA A 284 13.66 -23.34 -3.03
CA ALA A 284 14.62 -23.70 -4.08
C ALA A 284 14.48 -22.77 -5.30
N HIS A 285 13.24 -22.38 -5.60
CA HIS A 285 12.90 -21.43 -6.65
C HIS A 285 12.96 -19.96 -6.22
N HIS A 286 13.49 -19.67 -5.03
CA HIS A 286 13.64 -18.32 -4.48
C HIS A 286 12.33 -17.51 -4.37
N LEU A 287 11.17 -18.17 -4.40
CA LEU A 287 9.87 -17.51 -4.26
C LEU A 287 9.59 -17.10 -2.82
N ILE A 288 10.12 -17.85 -1.86
CA ILE A 288 9.91 -17.61 -0.44
C ILE A 288 11.24 -17.69 0.32
N GLN A 289 11.32 -16.97 1.42
CA GLN A 289 12.43 -17.03 2.37
C GLN A 289 11.94 -17.39 3.77
N LYS A 290 12.77 -18.10 4.53
CA LYS A 290 12.46 -18.48 5.92
C LYS A 290 12.92 -17.36 6.84
N VAL A 291 12.04 -16.94 7.75
CA VAL A 291 12.40 -15.96 8.78
C VAL A 291 13.30 -16.61 9.83
N PRO A 292 14.48 -16.05 10.14
CA PRO A 292 15.41 -16.60 11.14
C PRO A 292 14.74 -16.89 12.47
N HIS A 293 15.16 -17.96 13.15
CA HIS A 293 14.67 -18.38 14.48
C HIS A 293 13.16 -18.61 14.59
N THR A 294 12.43 -18.73 13.48
CA THR A 294 10.99 -19.04 13.49
C THR A 294 10.63 -20.15 12.50
N HIS A 295 9.38 -20.60 12.53
CA HIS A 295 8.79 -21.49 11.53
C HIS A 295 8.04 -20.75 10.41
N ARG A 296 8.27 -19.44 10.26
CA ARG A 296 7.58 -18.58 9.31
C ARG A 296 8.34 -18.45 8.00
N TYR A 297 7.58 -18.29 6.93
CA TYR A 297 8.05 -18.01 5.58
C TYR A 297 7.36 -16.76 5.05
N VAL A 298 8.08 -15.98 4.25
CA VAL A 298 7.55 -14.78 3.57
C VAL A 298 7.91 -14.85 2.10
N LEU A 299 7.06 -14.29 1.24
CA LEU A 299 7.38 -14.10 -0.17
C LEU A 299 8.58 -13.16 -0.32
N THR A 300 9.50 -13.50 -1.21
CA THR A 300 10.53 -12.57 -1.68
C THR A 300 9.91 -11.57 -2.65
N SER A 301 10.60 -10.47 -2.99
CA SER A 301 10.10 -9.51 -3.99
C SER A 301 9.83 -10.20 -5.34
N ARG A 302 10.82 -10.96 -5.83
CA ARG A 302 10.69 -11.81 -7.03
C ARG A 302 9.54 -12.81 -6.92
N GLY A 303 9.42 -13.46 -5.76
CA GLY A 303 8.36 -14.44 -5.54
C GLY A 303 6.97 -13.82 -5.59
N ARG A 304 6.82 -12.62 -5.05
CA ARG A 304 5.54 -11.92 -5.06
C ARG A 304 5.14 -11.50 -6.46
N GLU A 305 6.08 -11.00 -7.25
CA GLU A 305 5.89 -10.66 -8.65
C GLU A 305 5.43 -11.89 -9.46
N ILE A 306 6.22 -12.98 -9.43
CA ILE A 306 5.92 -14.22 -10.16
C ILE A 306 4.56 -14.81 -9.74
N VAL A 307 4.31 -14.94 -8.44
CA VAL A 307 3.07 -15.52 -7.90
C VAL A 307 1.86 -14.65 -8.30
N SER A 308 1.98 -13.32 -8.19
CA SER A 308 0.91 -12.39 -8.55
C SER A 308 0.58 -12.50 -10.03
N ALA A 309 1.61 -12.56 -10.89
CA ALA A 309 1.47 -12.67 -12.34
C ALA A 309 0.83 -14.00 -12.76
N VAL A 310 1.27 -15.13 -12.20
CA VAL A 310 0.67 -16.45 -12.48
C VAL A 310 -0.81 -16.47 -12.09
N VAL A 311 -1.14 -16.04 -10.86
CA VAL A 311 -2.53 -16.01 -10.40
C VAL A 311 -3.38 -15.02 -11.20
N ALA A 312 -2.77 -13.93 -11.73
CA ALA A 312 -3.44 -12.95 -12.58
C ALA A 312 -3.74 -13.51 -13.97
N SER A 313 -2.78 -14.23 -14.56
CA SER A 313 -2.91 -14.82 -15.90
C SER A 313 -4.13 -15.75 -16.03
N GLN A 314 -4.52 -16.39 -14.93
CA GLN A 314 -5.68 -17.29 -14.87
C GLN A 314 -7.04 -16.58 -14.97
N GLN A 315 -7.06 -15.26 -14.90
CA GLN A 315 -8.27 -14.45 -15.03
C GLN A 315 -8.34 -13.71 -16.38
N ILE A 316 -7.31 -13.84 -17.22
CA ILE A 316 -7.27 -13.22 -18.54
C ILE A 316 -8.11 -14.10 -19.49
N THR A 317 -9.10 -13.49 -20.13
CA THR A 317 -9.94 -14.15 -21.14
C THR A 317 -9.26 -14.17 -22.50
N LEU A 318 -9.69 -15.09 -23.38
CA LEU A 318 -9.22 -15.13 -24.77
C LEU A 318 -9.52 -13.84 -25.53
N GLU A 319 -10.66 -13.21 -25.26
CA GLU A 319 -11.02 -11.92 -25.87
C GLU A 319 -10.03 -10.81 -25.50
N GLN A 320 -9.67 -10.72 -24.22
CA GLN A 320 -8.66 -9.75 -23.75
C GLN A 320 -7.30 -10.01 -24.36
N LEU A 321 -6.92 -11.28 -24.52
CA LEU A 321 -5.64 -11.65 -25.10
C LEU A 321 -5.58 -11.32 -26.61
N ASN A 322 -6.68 -11.57 -27.34
CA ASN A 322 -6.78 -11.24 -28.77
C ASN A 322 -6.75 -9.73 -29.02
N LYS A 323 -7.40 -8.93 -28.16
CA LYS A 323 -7.36 -7.45 -28.24
C LYS A 323 -5.95 -6.88 -28.05
N LEU A 324 -5.07 -7.58 -27.34
CA LEU A 324 -3.67 -7.18 -27.13
C LEU A 324 -2.74 -7.63 -28.28
N ALA A 325 -3.17 -8.63 -29.06
CA ALA A 325 -2.39 -9.20 -30.16
C ALA A 325 -2.71 -8.58 -31.53
N ALA A 326 -3.78 -7.80 -31.64
CA ALA A 326 -4.26 -7.13 -32.84
C ALA A 326 -3.77 -5.68 -32.90
#